data_AF-A0A1W9QBX5-F1
#
_entry.id   AF-A0A1W9QBX5-F1
#
_cell.length_a   1.000
_cell.length_b   1.000
_cell.length_c   1.000
_cell.angle_alpha   90.00
_cell.angle_beta   90.00
_cell.angle_gamma   90.00
#
_symmetry.space_group_name_H-M   'P 1'
#
loop_
_entity.id
_entity.type
_entity.pdbx_description
1 polymer ?
#
loop_
_entity_poly.entity_id
_entity_poly.type
_entity_poly.pdbx_seq_one_letter_code
_entity_poly.pdbx_strand_id
1 'polypeptide(L)'
;MSYPPFPQPFEVSWQRLDGLGREQARLEKFDSGYGLSGFLELEEDGVVSRFRYSIECDERFCTRVVRVEGEQDDKPFFLGLEADGLGHFGRKGIAAPEFDGVFDIDLGFTPFTNTLAIRRLNLDVGQKAELRSAWLRYPELHLEALEQSYEREGSHLYLYQARIDGEPFSAHLETDDFGVVLYYEGLWEAHTGR
;
A
#
# COMPACT_ATOMS: atom_id res chain seq x y z
N MET A 1 8.44 5.34 -18.61
CA MET A 1 8.15 6.79 -18.56
C MET A 1 8.11 7.19 -17.10
N SER A 2 8.78 8.28 -16.70
CA SER A 2 8.72 8.76 -15.30
C SER A 2 7.35 9.33 -14.99
N TYR A 3 6.74 8.93 -13.87
CA TYR A 3 5.53 9.55 -13.33
C TYR A 3 5.72 11.06 -13.10
N PRO A 4 4.70 11.90 -13.36
CA PRO A 4 4.73 13.31 -12.99
C PRO A 4 4.79 13.50 -11.46
N PRO A 5 5.22 14.68 -10.99
CA PRO A 5 5.10 15.04 -9.59
C PRO A 5 3.62 15.07 -9.19
N PHE A 6 3.30 14.66 -7.97
CA PHE A 6 1.95 14.75 -7.43
C PHE A 6 1.50 16.21 -7.30
N PRO A 7 0.23 16.54 -7.63
CA PRO A 7 -0.35 17.81 -7.22
C PRO A 7 -0.36 17.90 -5.69
N GLN A 8 -0.32 19.11 -5.14
CA GLN A 8 -0.23 19.33 -3.70
C GLN A 8 -1.36 20.24 -3.23
N PRO A 9 -2.23 19.78 -2.30
CA PRO A 9 -2.31 18.40 -1.78
C PRO A 9 -2.87 17.41 -2.82
N PHE A 10 -2.49 16.13 -2.72
CA PHE A 10 -3.19 15.04 -3.41
C PHE A 10 -4.07 14.30 -2.39
N GLU A 11 -5.37 14.24 -2.64
CA GLU A 11 -6.35 13.60 -1.76
C GLU A 11 -7.24 12.66 -2.58
N VAL A 12 -7.60 11.54 -1.98
CA VAL A 12 -8.42 10.51 -2.61
C VAL A 12 -9.22 9.78 -1.53
N SER A 13 -10.43 9.39 -1.85
CA SER A 13 -11.25 8.53 -0.99
C SER A 13 -11.57 7.25 -1.74
N TRP A 14 -11.63 6.11 -1.06
CA TRP A 14 -12.08 4.86 -1.65
C TRP A 14 -13.29 4.30 -0.93
N GLN A 15 -14.12 3.61 -1.69
CA GLN A 15 -15.21 2.77 -1.22
C GLN A 15 -14.83 1.31 -1.49
N ARG A 16 -14.98 0.46 -0.48
CA ARG A 16 -14.82 -0.98 -0.60
C ARG A 16 -16.02 -1.58 -1.35
N LEU A 17 -15.79 -2.54 -2.23
CA LEU A 17 -16.79 -3.11 -3.15
C LEU A 17 -17.26 -4.51 -2.73
N ASP A 18 -16.39 -5.28 -2.09
CA ASP A 18 -16.62 -6.65 -1.60
C ASP A 18 -17.16 -6.69 -0.15
N GLY A 19 -17.37 -5.53 0.46
CA GLY A 19 -17.84 -5.43 1.84
C GLY A 19 -18.04 -4.00 2.31
N LEU A 20 -18.22 -3.83 3.62
CA LEU A 20 -18.27 -2.51 4.24
C LEU A 20 -16.84 -1.98 4.39
N GLY A 21 -16.57 -0.81 3.83
CA GLY A 21 -15.27 -0.20 3.96
C GLY A 21 -15.20 1.14 3.25
N ARG A 22 -14.51 2.09 3.88
CA ARG A 22 -14.19 3.38 3.28
C ARG A 22 -12.85 3.87 3.78
N GLU A 23 -12.16 4.58 2.92
CA GLU A 23 -10.90 5.22 3.24
C GLU A 23 -10.92 6.66 2.75
N GLN A 24 -10.28 7.55 3.51
CA GLN A 24 -9.83 8.83 3.01
C GLN A 24 -8.32 8.89 3.21
N ALA A 25 -7.60 9.21 2.14
CA ALA A 25 -6.16 9.26 2.16
C ALA A 25 -5.62 10.50 1.46
N ARG A 26 -4.37 10.79 1.79
CA ARG A 26 -3.63 11.94 1.31
C ARG A 26 -2.19 11.56 1.04
N LEU A 27 -1.64 12.14 -0.03
CA LEU A 27 -0.22 12.13 -0.30
C LEU A 27 0.35 13.55 -0.27
N GLU A 28 1.47 13.69 0.44
CA GLU A 28 2.21 14.93 0.58
C GLU A 28 3.65 14.76 0.09
N LYS A 29 4.17 15.77 -0.61
CA LYS A 29 5.58 15.85 -0.98
C LYS A 29 6.35 16.58 0.13
N PHE A 30 7.46 16.00 0.56
CA PHE A 30 8.43 16.62 1.46
C PHE A 30 9.80 16.73 0.78
N ASP A 31 10.69 17.54 1.35
CA ASP A 31 12.09 17.65 0.87
C ASP A 31 12.82 16.30 0.94
N SER A 32 12.47 15.44 1.91
CA SER A 32 13.07 14.12 2.12
C SER A 32 12.45 12.99 1.31
N GLY A 33 11.34 13.22 0.60
CA GLY A 33 10.59 12.15 -0.07
C GLY A 33 9.10 12.42 -0.12
N TYR A 34 8.29 11.43 0.26
CA TYR A 34 6.83 11.53 0.25
C TYR A 34 6.23 10.97 1.54
N GLY A 35 5.06 11.46 1.92
CA GLY A 35 4.25 10.87 2.98
C GLY A 35 2.90 10.45 2.44
N LEU A 36 2.51 9.22 2.71
CA LEU A 36 1.16 8.71 2.52
C LEU A 36 0.50 8.65 3.90
N SER A 37 -0.75 9.07 3.98
CA SER A 37 -1.54 8.94 5.21
C SER A 37 -2.98 8.63 4.87
N GLY A 38 -3.65 7.90 5.75
CA GLY A 38 -5.04 7.56 5.55
C GLY A 38 -5.74 7.29 6.86
N PHE A 39 -7.06 7.44 6.82
CA PHE A 39 -7.94 6.94 7.85
C PHE A 39 -9.06 6.13 7.20
N LEU A 40 -9.43 5.03 7.84
CA LEU A 40 -10.39 4.10 7.28
C LEU A 40 -11.20 3.40 8.36
N GLU A 41 -12.37 2.95 7.93
CA GLU A 41 -13.27 2.08 8.68
C GLU A 41 -13.71 0.99 7.72
N LEU A 42 -13.60 -0.27 8.14
CA LEU A 42 -13.88 -1.43 7.30
C LEU A 42 -14.30 -2.64 8.13
N GLU A 43 -14.97 -3.58 7.48
CA GLU A 43 -15.40 -4.87 8.02
C GLU A 43 -14.89 -6.00 7.11
N GLU A 44 -14.39 -7.08 7.71
CA GLU A 44 -14.02 -8.31 7.01
C GLU A 44 -14.21 -9.50 7.93
N ASP A 45 -14.85 -10.56 7.44
CA ASP A 45 -15.19 -11.75 8.23
C ASP A 45 -15.87 -11.44 9.58
N GLY A 46 -16.68 -10.37 9.61
CA GLY A 46 -17.39 -9.88 10.79
C GLY A 46 -16.52 -9.09 11.78
N VAL A 47 -15.26 -8.85 11.46
CA VAL A 47 -14.31 -8.06 12.25
C VAL A 47 -14.35 -6.61 11.80
N VAL A 48 -14.68 -5.70 12.71
CA VAL A 48 -14.77 -4.25 12.43
C VAL A 48 -13.50 -3.55 12.87
N SER A 49 -12.89 -2.82 11.96
CA SER A 49 -11.62 -2.12 12.19
C SER A 49 -11.72 -0.64 11.86
N ARG A 50 -11.07 0.19 12.67
CA ARG A 50 -10.84 1.62 12.40
C ARG A 50 -9.37 1.92 12.57
N PHE A 51 -8.71 2.35 11.50
CA PHE A 51 -7.28 2.65 11.52
C PHE A 51 -6.99 4.05 11.02
N ARG A 52 -5.93 4.64 11.57
CA ARG A 52 -5.14 5.69 10.96
C ARG A 52 -3.76 5.15 10.67
N TYR A 53 -3.20 5.54 9.53
CA TYR A 53 -1.83 5.20 9.22
C TYR A 53 -1.08 6.38 8.61
N SER A 54 0.24 6.33 8.74
CA SER A 54 1.18 7.21 8.06
C SER A 54 2.38 6.39 7.60
N ILE A 55 2.79 6.59 6.35
CA ILE A 55 3.97 5.99 5.74
C ILE A 55 4.85 7.13 5.22
N GLU A 56 6.07 7.20 5.71
CA GLU A 56 7.12 8.06 5.15
C GLU A 56 7.98 7.23 4.21
N CYS A 57 8.25 7.73 3.01
CA CYS A 57 9.12 7.10 2.02
C CYS A 57 10.11 8.10 1.42
N ASP A 58 11.22 7.61 0.87
CA ASP A 58 12.22 8.46 0.21
C ASP A 58 11.79 8.88 -1.20
N GLU A 59 12.65 9.61 -1.91
CA GLU A 59 12.38 10.07 -3.28
C GLU A 59 12.16 8.95 -4.29
N ARG A 60 12.63 7.72 -3.99
CA ARG A 60 12.45 6.52 -4.80
C ARG A 60 11.22 5.71 -4.35
N PHE A 61 10.41 6.25 -3.45
CA PHE A 61 9.27 5.59 -2.81
C PHE A 61 9.64 4.37 -1.96
N CYS A 62 10.92 4.21 -1.57
CA CYS A 62 11.30 3.18 -0.60
C CYS A 62 10.79 3.58 0.79
N THR A 63 10.13 2.65 1.47
CA THR A 63 9.55 2.87 2.81
C THR A 63 10.64 3.20 3.82
N ARG A 64 10.36 4.15 4.72
CA ARG A 64 11.27 4.60 5.79
C ARG A 64 10.65 4.47 7.17
N VAL A 65 9.42 4.92 7.33
CA VAL A 65 8.71 4.84 8.61
C VAL A 65 7.26 4.48 8.34
N VAL A 66 6.73 3.53 9.11
CA VAL A 66 5.32 3.15 9.07
C VAL A 66 4.76 3.27 10.47
N ARG A 67 3.61 3.93 10.58
CA ARG A 67 2.79 3.95 11.80
C ARG A 67 1.37 3.57 11.44
N VAL A 68 0.80 2.63 12.19
CA VAL A 68 -0.61 2.27 12.14
C VAL A 68 -1.14 2.28 13.56
N GLU A 69 -2.25 2.96 13.79
CA GLU A 69 -2.91 3.02 15.09
C GLU A 69 -4.43 2.96 14.91
N GLY A 70 -5.11 2.42 15.91
CA GLY A 70 -6.57 2.36 15.90
C GLY A 70 -7.10 1.20 16.73
N GLU A 71 -8.17 0.60 16.25
CA GLU A 71 -8.87 -0.48 16.96
C GLU A 71 -9.43 -1.51 15.99
N GLN A 72 -9.54 -2.76 16.48
CA GLN A 72 -10.20 -3.88 15.84
C GLN A 72 -11.07 -4.57 16.89
N ASP A 73 -12.38 -4.66 16.66
CA ASP A 73 -13.36 -5.15 17.64
C ASP A 73 -13.15 -4.57 19.05
N ASP A 74 -13.05 -3.24 19.12
CA ASP A 74 -12.79 -2.44 20.34
C ASP A 74 -11.44 -2.74 21.05
N LYS A 75 -10.54 -3.52 20.44
CA LYS A 75 -9.19 -3.77 20.95
C LYS A 75 -8.20 -2.80 20.30
N PRO A 76 -7.39 -2.08 21.08
CA PRO A 76 -6.41 -1.15 20.52
C PRO A 76 -5.33 -1.90 19.75
N PHE A 77 -4.96 -1.35 18.59
CA PHE A 77 -3.86 -1.83 17.76
C PHE A 77 -2.84 -0.71 17.52
N PHE A 78 -1.56 -1.07 17.58
CA PHE A 78 -0.45 -0.17 17.22
C PHE A 78 0.69 -0.93 16.56
N LEU A 79 1.08 -0.45 15.38
CA LEU A 79 2.28 -0.87 14.67
C LEU A 79 3.18 0.34 14.43
N GLY A 80 4.48 0.14 14.66
CA GLY A 80 5.53 1.06 14.26
C GLY A 80 6.67 0.26 13.65
N LEU A 81 7.05 0.60 12.42
CA LEU A 81 8.20 0.04 11.72
C LEU A 81 9.10 1.15 11.22
N GLU A 82 10.39 0.85 11.16
CA GLU A 82 11.42 1.70 10.60
C GLU A 82 12.21 0.89 9.57
N ALA A 83 12.63 1.54 8.50
CA ALA A 83 13.45 0.93 7.47
C ALA A 83 14.64 1.84 7.14
N ASP A 84 15.80 1.23 6.96
CA ASP A 84 17.05 1.93 6.61
C ASP A 84 17.10 2.33 5.12
N GLY A 85 16.09 1.91 4.34
CA GLY A 85 15.94 2.01 2.89
C GLY A 85 17.13 1.52 2.08
N LEU A 86 17.92 0.62 2.66
CA LEU A 86 18.85 -0.27 2.00
C LEU A 86 18.30 -1.71 1.95
N GLY A 87 17.05 -1.90 2.35
CA GLY A 87 16.34 -3.18 2.29
C GLY A 87 16.19 -3.86 3.64
N HIS A 88 16.37 -3.15 4.75
CA HIS A 88 16.21 -3.73 6.09
C HIS A 88 15.14 -3.01 6.87
N PHE A 89 14.17 -3.78 7.37
CA PHE A 89 13.14 -3.31 8.30
C PHE A 89 13.51 -3.66 9.74
N GLY A 90 12.96 -2.89 10.68
CA GLY A 90 13.05 -3.13 12.10
C GLY A 90 11.89 -2.52 12.88
N ARG A 91 11.76 -2.94 14.14
CA ARG A 91 10.75 -2.47 15.08
C ARG A 91 11.40 -2.17 16.42
N LYS A 92 11.26 -0.93 16.91
CA LYS A 92 11.81 -0.49 18.20
C LYS A 92 13.31 -0.82 18.34
N GLY A 93 14.09 -0.61 17.27
CA GLY A 93 15.52 -0.91 17.21
C GLY A 93 15.89 -2.39 17.07
N ILE A 94 14.92 -3.30 16.95
CA ILE A 94 15.15 -4.73 16.70
C ILE A 94 14.99 -4.98 15.20
N ALA A 95 16.00 -5.57 14.57
CA ALA A 95 15.96 -5.94 13.15
C ALA A 95 14.93 -7.05 12.88
N ALA A 96 14.31 -7.00 11.70
CA ALA A 96 13.35 -7.99 11.21
C ALA A 96 13.92 -8.70 9.95
N PRO A 97 14.81 -9.69 10.14
CA PRO A 97 15.56 -10.33 9.05
C PRO A 97 14.68 -11.07 8.03
N GLU A 98 13.44 -11.42 8.40
CA GLU A 98 12.43 -11.95 7.48
C GLU A 98 12.11 -10.99 6.30
N PHE A 99 12.40 -9.70 6.48
CA PHE A 99 12.22 -8.64 5.48
C PHE A 99 13.53 -8.16 4.85
N ASP A 100 14.62 -8.93 4.92
CA ASP A 100 15.86 -8.56 4.22
C ASP A 100 15.62 -8.47 2.70
N GLY A 101 16.05 -7.35 2.12
CA GLY A 101 15.86 -7.00 0.70
C GLY A 101 14.47 -6.43 0.37
N VAL A 102 13.62 -6.18 1.36
CA VAL A 102 12.28 -5.60 1.18
C VAL A 102 12.35 -4.08 1.23
N PHE A 103 11.62 -3.41 0.33
CA PHE A 103 11.59 -1.93 0.24
C PHE A 103 10.21 -1.31 0.45
N ASP A 104 9.14 -2.11 0.36
CA ASP A 104 7.76 -1.64 0.41
C ASP A 104 7.03 -2.27 1.59
N ILE A 105 6.35 -1.42 2.36
CA ILE A 105 5.23 -1.87 3.18
C ILE A 105 4.01 -2.09 2.27
N ASP A 106 3.29 -3.19 2.50
CA ASP A 106 1.95 -3.38 1.98
C ASP A 106 0.99 -3.44 3.18
N LEU A 107 -0.04 -2.61 3.16
CA LEU A 107 -1.10 -2.64 4.17
C LEU A 107 -2.32 -3.29 3.52
N GLY A 108 -2.60 -4.55 3.88
CA GLY A 108 -3.62 -5.37 3.20
C GLY A 108 -5.05 -4.82 3.26
N PHE A 109 -5.29 -3.77 4.05
CA PHE A 109 -6.58 -3.12 4.19
C PHE A 109 -6.78 -1.86 3.33
N THR A 110 -5.79 -1.45 2.51
CA THR A 110 -5.88 -0.25 1.68
C THR A 110 -5.27 -0.46 0.29
N PRO A 111 -5.92 0.03 -0.79
CA PRO A 111 -5.31 0.01 -2.12
C PRO A 111 -4.11 0.96 -2.24
N PHE A 112 -3.93 1.93 -1.32
CA PHE A 112 -2.99 3.03 -1.51
C PHE A 112 -1.52 2.60 -1.52
N THR A 113 -1.17 1.53 -0.79
CA THR A 113 0.21 1.04 -0.74
C THR A 113 0.72 0.48 -2.07
N ASN A 114 -0.18 0.08 -2.99
CA ASN A 114 0.19 -0.27 -4.37
C ASN A 114 0.92 0.87 -5.08
N THR A 115 0.62 2.13 -4.75
CA THR A 115 1.30 3.30 -5.31
C THR A 115 2.79 3.30 -5.01
N LEU A 116 3.22 2.79 -3.86
CA LEU A 116 4.64 2.69 -3.51
C LEU A 116 5.37 1.77 -4.51
N ALA A 117 4.87 0.55 -4.69
CA ALA A 117 5.42 -0.43 -5.62
C ALA A 117 5.39 0.08 -7.06
N ILE A 118 4.24 0.59 -7.53
CA ILE A 118 4.06 1.11 -8.89
C ILE A 118 5.06 2.23 -9.20
N ARG A 119 5.19 3.21 -8.29
CA ARG A 119 6.14 4.32 -8.43
C ARG A 119 7.60 3.88 -8.39
N ARG A 120 7.94 2.97 -7.48
CA ARG A 120 9.31 2.49 -7.28
C ARG A 120 9.79 1.62 -8.45
N LEU A 121 8.93 0.73 -8.94
CA LEU A 121 9.25 -0.11 -10.10
C LEU A 121 9.33 0.70 -11.39
N ASN A 122 8.47 1.72 -11.55
CA ASN A 122 8.46 2.63 -12.69
C ASN A 122 8.48 1.90 -14.06
N LEU A 123 7.66 0.86 -14.17
CA LEU A 123 7.60 -0.02 -15.34
C LEU A 123 7.16 0.74 -16.60
N ASP A 124 7.75 0.41 -17.74
CA ASP A 124 7.20 0.74 -19.05
C ASP A 124 6.05 -0.23 -19.41
N VAL A 125 5.15 0.19 -20.30
CA VAL A 125 4.06 -0.68 -20.78
C VAL A 125 4.65 -1.93 -21.43
N GLY A 126 4.13 -3.10 -21.06
CA GLY A 126 4.61 -4.42 -21.43
C GLY A 126 5.74 -4.97 -20.54
N GLN A 127 6.20 -4.22 -19.54
CA GLN A 127 7.16 -4.74 -18.56
C GLN A 127 6.46 -5.36 -17.35
N LYS A 128 7.13 -6.37 -16.80
CA LYS A 128 6.76 -7.07 -15.58
C LYS A 128 7.94 -7.08 -14.61
N ALA A 129 7.65 -6.93 -13.32
CA ALA A 129 8.63 -7.14 -12.26
C ALA A 129 8.02 -7.87 -11.06
N GLU A 130 8.88 -8.60 -10.36
CA GLU A 130 8.57 -9.26 -9.10
C GLU A 130 9.22 -8.49 -7.95
N LEU A 131 8.58 -8.51 -6.78
CA LEU A 131 9.10 -7.92 -5.55
C LEU A 131 8.58 -8.69 -4.33
N ARG A 132 9.16 -8.39 -3.18
CA ARG A 132 8.64 -8.78 -1.87
C ARG A 132 8.26 -7.53 -1.09
N SER A 133 7.14 -7.57 -0.40
CA SER A 133 6.70 -6.53 0.53
C SER A 133 6.68 -7.03 1.97
N ALA A 134 6.79 -6.10 2.92
CA ALA A 134 6.46 -6.35 4.31
C ALA A 134 4.95 -6.14 4.43
N TRP A 135 4.20 -7.22 4.30
CA TRP A 135 2.75 -7.18 4.23
C TRP A 135 2.15 -7.26 5.62
N LEU A 136 1.46 -6.21 6.05
CA LEU A 136 0.56 -6.27 7.19
C LEU A 136 -0.72 -6.91 6.72
N ARG A 137 -0.82 -8.21 7.00
CA ARG A 137 -1.99 -9.00 6.66
C ARG A 137 -3.22 -8.50 7.41
N TYR A 138 -4.34 -8.43 6.72
CA TYR A 138 -5.64 -8.09 7.27
C TYR A 138 -6.61 -9.25 6.99
N PRO A 139 -7.48 -9.65 7.95
CA PRO A 139 -7.73 -9.04 9.27
C PRO A 139 -6.80 -9.50 10.41
N GLU A 140 -5.83 -10.37 10.20
CA GLU A 140 -5.02 -10.97 11.29
C GLU A 140 -4.00 -10.02 11.94
N LEU A 141 -3.67 -8.91 11.29
CA LEU A 141 -2.77 -7.85 11.77
C LEU A 141 -1.38 -8.34 12.20
N HIS A 142 -0.84 -9.33 11.48
CA HIS A 142 0.56 -9.73 11.61
C HIS A 142 1.33 -9.39 10.33
N LEU A 143 2.63 -9.17 10.49
CA LEU A 143 3.52 -8.89 9.37
C LEU A 143 4.09 -10.19 8.84
N GLU A 144 4.05 -10.36 7.53
CA GLU A 144 4.73 -11.43 6.82
C GLU A 144 5.26 -10.94 5.46
N ALA A 145 6.18 -11.69 4.88
CA ALA A 145 6.71 -11.32 3.58
C ALA A 145 5.79 -11.85 2.48
N LEU A 146 5.31 -10.97 1.60
CA LEU A 146 4.45 -11.35 0.48
C LEU A 146 5.22 -11.23 -0.83
N GLU A 147 5.27 -12.32 -1.61
CA GLU A 147 5.75 -12.29 -2.99
C GLU A 147 4.67 -11.74 -3.90
N GLN A 148 5.05 -10.73 -4.68
CA GLN A 148 4.16 -9.96 -5.54
C GLN A 148 4.78 -9.78 -6.91
N SER A 149 3.94 -9.63 -7.94
CA SER A 149 4.37 -9.18 -9.26
C SER A 149 3.41 -8.16 -9.82
N TYR A 150 3.96 -7.18 -10.52
CA TYR A 150 3.23 -6.15 -11.25
C TYR A 150 3.63 -6.21 -12.72
N GLU A 151 2.66 -6.25 -13.61
CA GLU A 151 2.83 -6.13 -15.04
C GLU A 151 2.05 -4.90 -15.54
N ARG A 152 2.72 -3.98 -16.24
CA ARG A 152 2.07 -2.78 -16.77
C ARG A 152 1.46 -3.08 -18.14
N GLU A 153 0.21 -3.47 -18.18
CA GLU A 153 -0.48 -3.86 -19.42
C GLU A 153 -0.96 -2.67 -20.26
N GLY A 154 -1.12 -1.50 -19.63
CA GLY A 154 -1.53 -0.27 -20.31
C GLY A 154 -0.96 0.99 -19.65
N SER A 155 -1.28 2.16 -20.20
CA SER A 155 -0.79 3.43 -19.63
C SER A 155 -1.24 3.61 -18.17
N HIS A 156 -2.44 3.13 -17.85
CA HIS A 156 -3.09 3.23 -16.54
C HIS A 156 -3.61 1.88 -16.04
N LEU A 157 -3.05 0.77 -16.53
CA LEU A 157 -3.54 -0.56 -16.22
C LEU A 157 -2.37 -1.44 -15.81
N TYR A 158 -2.48 -2.05 -14.64
CA TYR A 158 -1.54 -3.03 -14.13
C TYR A 158 -2.26 -4.34 -13.82
N LEU A 159 -1.64 -5.47 -14.15
CA LEU A 159 -1.99 -6.75 -13.57
C LEU A 159 -1.14 -6.96 -12.31
N TYR A 160 -1.80 -7.01 -11.16
CA TYR A 160 -1.20 -7.39 -9.88
C TYR A 160 -1.42 -8.87 -9.63
N GLN A 161 -0.39 -9.55 -9.12
CA GLN A 161 -0.45 -10.96 -8.75
C GLN A 161 0.32 -11.21 -7.45
N ALA A 162 -0.20 -12.12 -6.63
CA ALA A 162 0.45 -12.58 -5.39
C ALA A 162 0.06 -14.03 -5.08
N ARG A 163 0.71 -14.62 -4.07
CA ARG A 163 0.30 -15.91 -3.49
C ARG A 163 -0.09 -15.71 -2.04
N ILE A 164 -1.37 -15.93 -1.73
CA ILE A 164 -1.93 -15.78 -0.39
C ILE A 164 -2.32 -17.17 0.09
N ASP A 165 -1.71 -17.63 1.18
CA ASP A 165 -1.91 -18.99 1.74
C ASP A 165 -1.67 -20.13 0.74
N GLY A 166 -0.77 -19.90 -0.21
CA GLY A 166 -0.45 -20.83 -1.30
C GLY A 166 -1.37 -20.73 -2.52
N GLU A 167 -2.49 -20.03 -2.41
CA GLU A 167 -3.44 -19.82 -3.49
C GLU A 167 -3.06 -18.60 -4.35
N PRO A 168 -3.19 -18.69 -5.68
CA PRO A 168 -2.91 -17.56 -6.55
C PRO A 168 -4.00 -16.50 -6.40
N PHE A 169 -3.58 -15.24 -6.22
CA PHE A 169 -4.43 -14.07 -6.30
C PHE A 169 -4.00 -13.20 -7.49
N SER A 170 -4.97 -12.64 -8.21
CA SER A 170 -4.70 -11.68 -9.27
C SER A 170 -5.84 -10.68 -9.40
N ALA A 171 -5.49 -9.43 -9.70
CA ALA A 171 -6.46 -8.37 -9.95
C ALA A 171 -5.88 -7.33 -10.90
N HIS A 172 -6.73 -6.73 -11.72
CA HIS A 172 -6.37 -5.53 -12.45
C HIS A 172 -6.46 -4.30 -11.53
N LEU A 173 -5.45 -3.43 -11.66
CA LEU A 173 -5.37 -2.14 -11.01
C LEU A 173 -5.43 -1.06 -12.09
N GLU A 174 -6.50 -0.27 -12.08
CA GLU A 174 -6.57 0.95 -12.89
C GLU A 174 -6.01 2.11 -12.07
N THR A 175 -5.11 2.90 -12.66
CA THR A 175 -4.45 4.01 -11.98
C THR A 175 -4.77 5.36 -12.60
N ASP A 176 -4.47 6.44 -11.89
CA ASP A 176 -4.37 7.76 -12.49
C ASP A 176 -3.00 7.97 -13.20
N ASP A 177 -2.76 9.20 -13.65
CA ASP A 177 -1.49 9.64 -14.23
C ASP A 177 -0.32 9.61 -13.24
N PHE A 178 -0.59 9.54 -11.93
CA PHE A 178 0.39 9.62 -10.85
C PHE A 178 0.71 8.24 -10.23
N GLY A 179 0.07 7.18 -10.70
CA GLY A 179 0.24 5.82 -10.21
C GLY A 179 -0.58 5.50 -8.96
N VAL A 180 -1.61 6.30 -8.66
CA VAL A 180 -2.59 6.01 -7.60
C VAL A 180 -3.68 5.13 -8.15
N VAL A 181 -3.98 4.04 -7.44
CA VAL A 181 -5.02 3.09 -7.84
C VAL A 181 -6.39 3.76 -7.70
N LEU A 182 -7.10 3.90 -8.81
CA LEU A 182 -8.47 4.40 -8.86
C LEU A 182 -9.49 3.25 -8.81
N TYR A 183 -9.15 2.09 -9.35
CA TYR A 183 -9.98 0.91 -9.28
C TYR A 183 -9.10 -0.31 -9.04
N TYR A 184 -9.41 -1.05 -7.97
CA TYR A 184 -8.84 -2.35 -7.66
C TYR A 184 -9.94 -3.37 -7.93
N GLU A 185 -9.75 -4.19 -8.96
CA GLU A 185 -10.76 -5.13 -9.47
C GLU A 185 -11.47 -5.90 -8.35
N GLY A 186 -12.78 -5.64 -8.23
CA GLY A 186 -13.65 -6.29 -7.25
C GLY A 186 -13.48 -5.87 -5.78
N LEU A 187 -12.47 -5.06 -5.44
CA LEU A 187 -12.13 -4.73 -4.05
C LEU A 187 -12.37 -3.26 -3.68
N TRP A 188 -11.88 -2.31 -4.48
CA TRP A 188 -11.92 -0.88 -4.12
C TRP A 188 -12.18 0.00 -5.35
N GLU A 189 -12.95 1.06 -5.16
CA GLU A 189 -13.16 2.11 -6.16
C GLU A 189 -12.94 3.49 -5.54
N ALA A 190 -12.17 4.34 -6.24
CA ALA A 190 -11.87 5.69 -5.81
C ALA A 190 -13.01 6.65 -6.17
N HIS A 191 -13.26 7.58 -5.26
CA HIS A 191 -14.03 8.78 -5.49
C HIS A 191 -13.10 9.98 -5.39
N THR A 192 -12.73 10.54 -6.53
CA THR A 192 -12.08 11.86 -6.58
C THR A 192 -13.17 12.91 -6.39
N GLY A 193 -13.12 13.68 -5.30
CA GLY A 193 -14.07 14.77 -5.05
C GLY A 193 -14.15 15.72 -6.25
N ARG A 194 -15.38 16.07 -6.65
CA ARG A 194 -15.66 17.16 -7.61
C ARG A 194 -15.45 18.52 -6.94
#